data_AF-A0A6G9NAD2-F1
#
_entry.id   AF-A0A6G9NAD2-F1
#
_cell.length_a   1.000
_cell.length_b   1.000
_cell.length_c   1.000
_cell.angle_alpha   90.00
_cell.angle_beta   90.00
_cell.angle_gamma   90.00
#
_symmetry.space_group_name_H-M   'P 1'
#
loop_
_entity.id
_entity.type
_entity.pdbx_description
1 polymer ?
#
loop_
_entity_poly.entity_id
_entity_poly.type
_entity_poly.pdbx_seq_one_letter_code
_entity_poly.pdbx_strand_id
1 'polypeptide(L)'
;MPTRPWAAYAVQEPIVSAGRCSLIEAFGDLVRCQAGFQPHELPEIFEAPTDEGENDVCRRLVQLDAAFLTKQFVLGKIATFARPIGGGETVAIPPEHWEIDDPLPRFATGTYNAADWANVQAPQSHRIFVDTARFEEWLAGLKPPGPLNDRELDEALDPQLRASQAVAARRVKAVLEPQTKRAEPDAALSLSQSLTAGDELLTLPQVEALIKLKRSSIYAKIESDGFPQNILLGGRAVWKKSAVLAWVEEKAARGRKPID
;
A
#
# COMPACT_ATOMS: atom_id res chain seq x y z
N MET A 1 -28.37 -7.87 -16.83
CA MET A 1 -27.15 -8.58 -17.25
C MET A 1 -26.18 -8.56 -16.08
N PRO A 2 -25.62 -9.69 -15.63
CA PRO A 2 -24.59 -9.66 -14.60
C PRO A 2 -23.42 -8.81 -15.12
N THR A 3 -22.95 -7.83 -14.34
CA THR A 3 -21.78 -7.05 -14.74
C THR A 3 -20.56 -7.96 -14.66
N ARG A 4 -19.82 -8.09 -15.75
CA ARG A 4 -18.52 -8.78 -15.73
C ARG A 4 -17.62 -8.10 -14.69
N PRO A 5 -17.02 -8.84 -13.73
CA PRO A 5 -16.09 -8.28 -12.77
C PRO A 5 -14.99 -7.48 -13.47
N TRP A 6 -14.58 -6.37 -12.87
CA TRP A 6 -13.52 -5.46 -13.34
C TRP A 6 -13.82 -4.70 -14.64
N ALA A 7 -14.81 -5.10 -15.43
CA ALA A 7 -15.13 -4.45 -16.71
C ALA A 7 -15.49 -2.96 -16.57
N ALA A 8 -16.02 -2.54 -15.42
CA ALA A 8 -16.34 -1.14 -15.13
C ALA A 8 -15.11 -0.21 -15.10
N TYR A 9 -13.91 -0.77 -14.97
CA TYR A 9 -12.66 -0.01 -14.98
C TYR A 9 -12.08 0.19 -16.39
N ALA A 10 -12.52 -0.59 -17.39
CA ALA A 10 -12.08 -0.47 -18.78
C ALA A 10 -12.74 0.72 -19.50
N VAL A 11 -14.01 0.97 -19.21
CA VAL A 11 -14.79 2.07 -19.79
C VAL A 11 -15.61 2.71 -18.67
N GLN A 12 -15.23 3.91 -18.24
CA GLN A 12 -16.00 4.66 -17.25
C GLN A 12 -17.17 5.36 -17.95
N GLU A 13 -18.39 4.84 -17.75
CA GLU A 13 -19.59 5.62 -18.01
C GLU A 13 -19.77 6.65 -16.88
N PRO A 14 -19.96 7.94 -17.18
CA PRO A 14 -20.15 8.95 -16.15
C PRO A 14 -21.49 8.73 -15.44
N ILE A 15 -21.44 8.28 -14.19
CA ILE A 15 -22.62 8.11 -13.35
C ILE A 15 -22.76 9.32 -12.43
N VAL A 16 -23.73 10.18 -12.72
CA VAL A 16 -23.95 11.40 -11.92
C VAL A 16 -24.60 11.08 -10.58
N SER A 17 -24.02 11.63 -9.50
CA SER A 17 -24.57 11.63 -8.15
C SER A 17 -24.05 12.86 -7.41
N ALA A 18 -24.93 13.68 -6.84
CA ALA A 18 -24.53 14.93 -6.20
C ALA A 18 -23.71 14.66 -4.93
N GLY A 19 -22.50 15.22 -4.86
CA GLY A 19 -21.58 15.08 -3.72
C GLY A 19 -21.04 13.67 -3.50
N ARG A 20 -21.17 12.78 -4.48
CA ARG A 20 -20.79 11.37 -4.36
C ARG A 20 -20.14 10.89 -5.65
N CYS A 21 -19.04 10.15 -5.53
CA CYS A 21 -18.44 9.41 -6.63
C CYS A 21 -18.87 7.93 -6.57
N SER A 22 -18.72 7.21 -7.67
CA SER A 22 -18.98 5.77 -7.66
C SER A 22 -17.91 5.03 -6.87
N LEU A 23 -18.22 3.84 -6.32
CA LEU A 23 -17.21 2.99 -5.69
C LEU A 23 -16.07 2.63 -6.65
N ILE A 24 -16.39 2.45 -7.95
CA ILE A 24 -15.41 2.18 -9.01
C ILE A 24 -14.42 3.34 -9.15
N GLU A 25 -14.91 4.57 -9.14
CA GLU A 25 -14.07 5.76 -9.26
C GLU A 25 -13.18 5.93 -8.02
N ALA A 26 -13.77 5.89 -6.82
CA ALA A 26 -13.04 5.98 -5.57
C ALA A 26 -11.96 4.89 -5.44
N PHE A 27 -12.30 3.65 -5.78
CA PHE A 27 -11.33 2.56 -5.71
C PHE A 27 -10.24 2.67 -6.77
N GLY A 28 -10.60 3.07 -7.99
CA GLY A 28 -9.63 3.33 -9.06
C GLY A 28 -8.61 4.40 -8.66
N ASP A 29 -9.07 5.49 -8.02
CA ASP A 29 -8.17 6.54 -7.53
C ASP A 29 -7.28 6.04 -6.39
N LEU A 30 -7.80 5.25 -5.45
CA LEU A 30 -6.99 4.64 -4.40
C LEU A 30 -5.90 3.73 -4.98
N VAL A 31 -6.25 2.82 -5.88
CA VAL A 31 -5.32 1.90 -6.53
C VAL A 31 -4.25 2.68 -7.30
N ARG A 32 -4.63 3.74 -8.01
CA ARG A 32 -3.68 4.62 -8.70
C ARG A 32 -2.72 5.30 -7.73
N CYS A 33 -3.21 5.75 -6.58
CA CYS A 33 -2.39 6.45 -5.59
C CYS A 33 -1.48 5.52 -4.78
N GLN A 34 -1.95 4.32 -4.41
CA GLN A 34 -1.25 3.40 -3.51
C GLN A 34 -0.43 2.35 -4.25
N ALA A 35 -1.08 1.61 -5.17
CA ALA A 35 -0.43 0.55 -5.94
C ALA A 35 0.23 1.07 -7.23
N GLY A 36 -0.16 2.27 -7.69
CA GLY A 36 0.42 2.91 -8.88
C GLY A 36 -0.20 2.43 -10.20
N PHE A 37 -1.17 1.50 -10.16
CA PHE A 37 -1.83 0.99 -11.35
C PHE A 37 -2.87 1.98 -11.86
N GLN A 38 -2.94 2.14 -13.18
CA GLN A 38 -4.08 2.77 -13.80
C GLN A 38 -5.31 1.86 -13.65
N PRO A 39 -6.49 2.43 -13.39
CA PRO A 39 -7.70 1.62 -13.20
C PRO A 39 -7.99 0.66 -14.37
N HIS A 40 -7.71 1.08 -15.61
CA HIS A 40 -7.94 0.26 -16.80
C HIS A 40 -7.02 -0.98 -16.91
N GLU A 41 -5.99 -1.10 -16.07
CA GLU A 41 -5.12 -2.29 -16.01
C GLU A 41 -5.75 -3.40 -15.14
N LEU A 42 -6.71 -3.07 -14.27
CA LEU A 42 -7.34 -4.04 -13.36
C LEU A 42 -7.98 -5.25 -14.06
N PRO A 43 -8.73 -5.09 -15.19
CA PRO A 43 -9.25 -6.25 -15.92
C PRO A 43 -8.15 -7.23 -16.33
N GLU A 44 -7.03 -6.74 -16.85
CA GLU A 44 -5.91 -7.57 -17.30
C GLU A 44 -5.23 -8.28 -16.13
N ILE A 45 -4.98 -7.54 -15.03
CA ILE A 45 -4.40 -8.10 -13.80
C ILE A 45 -5.26 -9.24 -13.23
N PHE A 46 -6.58 -9.10 -13.23
CA PHE A 46 -7.48 -10.10 -12.66
C PHE A 46 -7.89 -11.22 -13.62
N GLU A 47 -7.71 -11.05 -14.93
CA GLU A 47 -7.92 -12.10 -15.94
C GLU A 47 -6.67 -12.95 -16.19
N ALA A 48 -5.49 -12.44 -15.83
CA ALA A 48 -4.24 -13.19 -15.94
C ALA A 48 -4.25 -14.50 -15.11
N PRO A 49 -3.60 -15.57 -15.58
CA PRO A 49 -3.52 -16.84 -14.85
C PRO A 49 -2.84 -16.66 -13.48
N THR A 50 -3.15 -17.57 -12.54
CA THR A 50 -2.45 -17.70 -11.27
C THR A 50 -1.23 -18.59 -11.46
N ASP A 51 -0.05 -18.00 -11.43
CA ASP A 51 1.22 -18.65 -11.77
C ASP A 51 2.38 -18.24 -10.85
N GLU A 52 2.08 -17.59 -9.72
CA GLU A 52 3.03 -16.99 -8.78
C GLU A 52 3.90 -15.89 -9.43
N GLY A 53 3.49 -15.40 -10.60
CA GLY A 53 4.14 -14.32 -11.32
C GLY A 53 3.76 -12.93 -10.84
N GLU A 54 4.16 -11.92 -11.61
CA GLU A 54 3.94 -10.51 -11.31
C GLU A 54 2.47 -10.16 -11.08
N ASN A 55 1.56 -10.76 -11.86
CA ASN A 55 0.12 -10.50 -11.74
C ASN A 55 -0.46 -10.97 -10.40
N ASP A 56 0.10 -12.01 -9.77
CA ASP A 56 -0.32 -12.44 -8.43
C ASP A 56 0.06 -11.41 -7.36
N VAL A 57 1.24 -10.79 -7.49
CA VAL A 57 1.66 -9.68 -6.64
C VAL A 57 0.74 -8.47 -6.85
N CYS A 58 0.43 -8.12 -8.11
CA CYS A 58 -0.48 -7.02 -8.44
C CYS A 58 -1.88 -7.26 -7.85
N ARG A 59 -2.46 -8.45 -8.03
CA ARG A 59 -3.74 -8.84 -7.40
C ARG A 59 -3.69 -8.69 -5.89
N ARG A 60 -2.57 -9.08 -5.26
CA ARG A 60 -2.40 -8.98 -3.81
C ARG A 60 -2.39 -7.53 -3.33
N LEU A 61 -1.71 -6.63 -4.04
CA LEU A 61 -1.70 -5.20 -3.71
C LEU A 61 -3.11 -4.60 -3.82
N VAL A 62 -3.84 -4.90 -4.89
CA VAL A 62 -5.23 -4.43 -5.06
C VAL A 62 -6.16 -4.97 -3.97
N GLN A 63 -5.98 -6.22 -3.55
CA GLN A 63 -6.73 -6.79 -2.41
C GLN A 63 -6.44 -6.04 -1.09
N LEU A 64 -5.19 -5.62 -0.86
CA LEU A 64 -4.82 -4.83 0.31
C LEU A 64 -5.48 -3.45 0.28
N ASP A 65 -5.51 -2.79 -0.88
CA ASP A 65 -6.21 -1.52 -1.06
C ASP A 65 -7.71 -1.66 -0.79
N ALA A 66 -8.34 -2.74 -1.28
CA ALA A 66 -9.75 -3.02 -1.04
C ALA A 66 -10.04 -3.17 0.46
N ALA A 67 -9.21 -3.92 1.18
CA ALA A 67 -9.32 -4.08 2.63
C ALA A 67 -9.09 -2.75 3.37
N PHE A 68 -8.14 -1.93 2.91
CA PHE A 68 -7.78 -0.65 3.52
C PHE A 68 -8.92 0.38 3.42
N LEU A 69 -9.58 0.44 2.26
CA LEU A 69 -10.74 1.30 2.04
C LEU A 69 -11.98 0.78 2.78
N THR A 70 -12.23 -0.53 2.75
CA THR A 70 -13.34 -1.18 3.49
C THR A 70 -13.29 -0.83 4.97
N LYS A 71 -12.09 -0.81 5.56
CA LYS A 71 -11.91 -0.42 6.97
C LYS A 71 -12.42 0.99 7.27
N GLN A 72 -12.30 1.93 6.34
CA GLN A 72 -12.84 3.28 6.55
C GLN A 72 -14.37 3.29 6.53
N PHE A 73 -14.99 2.44 5.73
CA PHE A 73 -16.45 2.28 5.66
C PHE A 73 -17.00 1.62 6.94
N VAL A 74 -16.37 0.53 7.40
CA VAL A 74 -16.75 -0.16 8.66
C VAL A 74 -16.61 0.77 9.87
N LEU A 75 -15.57 1.60 9.91
CA LEU A 75 -15.38 2.59 10.98
C LEU A 75 -16.31 3.82 10.87
N GLY A 76 -17.14 3.90 9.82
CA GLY A 76 -18.01 5.04 9.55
C GLY A 76 -17.26 6.35 9.25
N LYS A 77 -15.97 6.28 8.91
CA LYS A 77 -15.15 7.47 8.60
C LYS A 77 -15.46 8.05 7.23
N ILE A 78 -15.78 7.18 6.27
CA ILE A 78 -16.23 7.56 4.94
C ILE A 78 -17.61 6.94 4.74
N ALA A 79 -18.61 7.78 4.50
CA ALA A 79 -19.97 7.33 4.28
C ALA A 79 -20.12 6.70 2.89
N THR A 80 -20.97 5.68 2.80
CA THR A 80 -21.30 5.00 1.55
C THR A 80 -22.80 4.97 1.34
N PHE A 81 -23.22 4.91 0.08
CA PHE A 81 -24.62 5.02 -0.32
C PHE A 81 -24.96 4.01 -1.41
N ALA A 82 -26.20 3.55 -1.41
CA ALA A 82 -26.74 2.62 -2.38
C ALA A 82 -27.81 3.31 -3.23
N ARG A 83 -27.74 3.15 -4.55
CA ARG A 83 -28.83 3.55 -5.47
C ARG A 83 -29.26 2.35 -6.31
N PRO A 84 -30.56 2.05 -6.46
CA PRO A 84 -31.02 0.95 -7.29
C PRO A 84 -30.46 1.03 -8.72
N ILE A 85 -30.11 -0.12 -9.28
CA ILE A 85 -29.76 -0.24 -10.70
C ILE A 85 -31.01 0.11 -11.52
N GLY A 86 -30.85 0.96 -12.52
CA GLY A 86 -31.97 1.52 -13.29
C GLY A 86 -32.50 2.86 -12.75
N GLY A 87 -32.00 3.32 -11.61
CA GLY A 87 -32.41 4.59 -10.99
C GLY A 87 -33.36 4.39 -9.81
N GLY A 88 -33.42 5.39 -8.93
CA GLY A 88 -34.20 5.34 -7.70
C GLY A 88 -33.61 6.24 -6.61
N GLU A 89 -34.24 6.20 -5.43
CA GLU A 89 -33.75 6.92 -4.26
C GLU A 89 -32.39 6.38 -3.81
N THR A 90 -31.54 7.29 -3.32
CA THR A 90 -30.24 6.91 -2.77
C THR A 90 -30.35 6.80 -1.26
N VAL A 91 -30.00 5.65 -0.71
CA VAL A 91 -30.04 5.37 0.73
C VAL A 91 -28.62 5.19 1.28
N ALA A 92 -28.40 5.53 2.55
CA ALA A 92 -27.12 5.26 3.19
C ALA A 92 -26.91 3.75 3.35
N ILE A 93 -25.68 3.28 3.14
CA ILE A 93 -25.27 1.91 3.46
C ILE A 93 -24.77 1.92 4.90
N PRO A 94 -25.40 1.16 5.81
CA PRO A 94 -24.91 1.04 7.18
C PRO A 94 -23.50 0.44 7.24
N PRO A 95 -22.61 0.88 8.17
CA PRO A 95 -21.25 0.33 8.29
C PRO A 95 -21.19 -1.18 8.46
N GLU A 96 -22.16 -1.78 9.15
CA GLU A 96 -22.29 -3.22 9.36
C GLU A 96 -22.43 -4.01 8.05
N HIS A 97 -22.97 -3.38 6.99
CA HIS A 97 -23.07 -4.03 5.69
C HIS A 97 -21.71 -4.19 5.01
N TRP A 98 -20.64 -3.58 5.54
CA TRP A 98 -19.26 -3.76 5.08
C TRP A 98 -18.47 -4.78 5.90
N GLU A 99 -19.06 -5.37 6.94
CA GLU A 99 -18.46 -6.48 7.71
C GLU A 99 -18.66 -7.81 6.97
N ILE A 100 -17.98 -7.95 5.83
CA ILE A 100 -17.98 -9.14 4.97
C ILE A 100 -16.56 -9.70 4.85
N ASP A 101 -16.47 -11.03 4.68
CA ASP A 101 -15.17 -11.73 4.61
C ASP A 101 -14.33 -11.32 3.40
N ASP A 102 -14.98 -11.15 2.23
CA ASP A 102 -14.33 -10.71 1.00
C ASP A 102 -15.10 -9.52 0.39
N PRO A 103 -14.58 -8.29 0.52
CA PRO A 103 -15.20 -7.12 -0.07
C PRO A 103 -14.84 -6.93 -1.54
N LEU A 104 -13.88 -7.69 -2.08
CA LEU A 104 -13.35 -7.54 -3.43
C LEU A 104 -14.44 -7.61 -4.52
N PRO A 105 -15.46 -8.49 -4.45
CA PRO A 105 -16.54 -8.53 -5.45
C PRO A 105 -17.32 -7.21 -5.57
N ARG A 106 -17.45 -6.45 -4.46
CA ARG A 106 -18.09 -5.13 -4.48
C ARG A 106 -17.22 -4.11 -5.20
N PHE A 107 -15.91 -4.13 -4.99
CA PHE A 107 -14.97 -3.26 -5.70
C PHE A 107 -14.85 -3.63 -7.18
N ALA A 108 -14.89 -4.92 -7.52
CA ALA A 108 -14.80 -5.38 -8.90
C ALA A 108 -15.99 -4.88 -9.76
N THR A 109 -17.16 -4.68 -9.15
CA THR A 109 -18.40 -4.38 -9.88
C THR A 109 -19.01 -3.03 -9.53
N GLY A 110 -18.65 -2.43 -8.40
CA GLY A 110 -19.26 -1.20 -7.88
C GLY A 110 -20.68 -1.41 -7.37
N THR A 111 -21.06 -2.65 -7.09
CA THR A 111 -22.45 -3.02 -6.79
C THR A 111 -22.54 -4.05 -5.66
N TYR A 112 -23.75 -4.19 -5.12
CA TYR A 112 -24.10 -5.26 -4.18
C TYR A 112 -25.62 -5.51 -4.20
N ASN A 113 -26.08 -6.49 -3.42
CA ASN A 113 -27.49 -6.70 -3.15
C ASN A 113 -27.87 -6.08 -1.79
N ALA A 114 -28.74 -5.07 -1.77
CA ALA A 114 -29.13 -4.43 -0.50
C ALA A 114 -29.98 -5.34 0.42
N ALA A 115 -30.76 -6.27 -0.13
CA ALA A 115 -31.61 -7.19 0.63
C ALA A 115 -30.85 -8.43 1.12
N ASP A 116 -29.78 -8.80 0.43
CA ASP A 116 -28.92 -9.96 0.76
C ASP A 116 -27.45 -9.55 0.69
N TRP A 117 -27.07 -8.57 1.52
CA TRP A 117 -25.79 -7.86 1.40
C TRP A 117 -24.58 -8.69 1.81
N ALA A 118 -24.77 -9.66 2.70
CA ALA A 118 -23.71 -10.55 3.18
C ALA A 118 -23.37 -11.64 2.17
N ASN A 119 -24.30 -11.97 1.27
CA ASN A 119 -24.11 -12.96 0.23
C ASN A 119 -23.47 -12.33 -1.01
N VAL A 120 -22.16 -12.56 -1.18
CA VAL A 120 -21.39 -12.05 -2.32
C VAL A 120 -21.85 -12.60 -3.68
N GLN A 121 -22.61 -13.70 -3.70
CA GLN A 121 -23.17 -14.31 -4.92
C GLN A 121 -24.59 -13.86 -5.22
N ALA A 122 -25.20 -13.02 -4.36
CA ALA A 122 -26.53 -12.52 -4.60
C ALA A 122 -26.60 -11.68 -5.88
N PRO A 123 -27.73 -11.71 -6.63
CA PRO A 123 -27.91 -10.86 -7.79
C PRO A 123 -27.74 -9.37 -7.43
N GLN A 124 -26.98 -8.64 -8.22
CA GLN A 124 -26.73 -7.22 -7.99
C GLN A 124 -28.02 -6.42 -8.11
N SER A 125 -28.29 -5.54 -7.14
CA SER A 125 -29.49 -4.70 -7.14
C SER A 125 -29.19 -3.21 -7.01
N HIS A 126 -28.07 -2.84 -6.40
CA HIS A 126 -27.71 -1.45 -6.13
C HIS A 126 -26.28 -1.13 -6.55
N ARG A 127 -26.08 0.08 -7.07
CA ARG A 127 -24.76 0.69 -7.25
C ARG A 127 -24.33 1.35 -5.95
N ILE A 128 -23.05 1.23 -5.64
CA ILE A 128 -22.41 1.79 -4.46
C ILE A 128 -21.76 3.13 -4.82
N PHE A 129 -21.98 4.11 -3.95
CA PHE A 129 -21.40 5.43 -4.01
C PHE A 129 -20.66 5.74 -2.72
N VAL A 130 -19.69 6.64 -2.80
CA VAL A 130 -18.84 7.08 -1.70
C VAL A 130 -19.00 8.59 -1.55
N ASP A 131 -19.01 9.10 -0.32
CA ASP A 131 -18.94 10.54 -0.06
C ASP A 131 -17.64 11.12 -0.63
N THR A 132 -17.76 11.98 -1.65
CA THR A 132 -16.59 12.49 -2.39
C THR A 132 -15.67 13.32 -1.50
N ALA A 133 -16.22 14.25 -0.72
CA ALA A 133 -15.42 15.17 0.07
C ALA A 133 -14.63 14.45 1.16
N ARG A 134 -15.27 13.50 1.85
CA ARG A 134 -14.60 12.68 2.88
C ARG A 134 -13.58 11.72 2.29
N PHE A 135 -13.87 11.15 1.12
CA PHE A 135 -12.93 10.30 0.42
C PHE A 135 -11.68 11.07 -0.04
N GLU A 136 -11.85 12.22 -0.69
CA GLU A 136 -10.74 13.05 -1.16
C GLU A 136 -9.88 13.57 -0.01
N GLU A 137 -10.50 14.03 1.09
CA GLU A 137 -9.79 14.45 2.30
C GLU A 137 -8.94 13.30 2.88
N TRP A 138 -9.51 12.10 2.95
CA TRP A 138 -8.80 10.92 3.42
C TRP A 138 -7.68 10.49 2.47
N LEU A 139 -7.94 10.48 1.16
CA LEU A 139 -6.98 10.10 0.12
C LEU A 139 -5.79 11.08 0.09
N ALA A 140 -6.03 12.38 0.17
CA ALA A 140 -4.99 13.41 0.24
C ALA A 140 -4.18 13.34 1.54
N GLY A 141 -4.79 12.85 2.62
CA GLY A 141 -4.12 12.61 3.91
C GLY A 141 -3.29 11.33 3.95
N LEU A 142 -3.39 10.45 2.95
CA LEU A 142 -2.49 9.31 2.84
C LEU A 142 -1.08 9.84 2.63
N LYS A 143 -0.14 9.36 3.45
CA LYS A 143 1.28 9.59 3.15
C LYS A 143 1.52 8.97 1.77
N PRO A 144 2.15 9.68 0.83
CA PRO A 144 2.53 9.07 -0.44
C PRO A 144 3.29 7.78 -0.12
N PRO A 145 3.07 6.68 -0.86
CA PRO A 145 3.84 5.49 -0.66
C PRO A 145 5.31 5.89 -0.78
N GLY A 146 6.00 5.88 0.38
CA GLY A 146 7.44 5.90 0.37
C GLY A 146 7.94 4.66 -0.36
N PRO A 147 9.24 4.55 -0.66
CA PRO A 147 9.77 3.26 -1.03
C PRO A 147 9.32 2.21 0.01
N LEU A 148 8.75 1.08 -0.45
CA LEU A 148 8.50 -0.08 0.40
C LEU A 148 9.77 -0.33 1.19
N ASN A 149 9.67 -0.36 2.51
CA ASN A 149 10.83 -0.77 3.28
C ASN A 149 11.09 -2.27 3.06
N ASP A 150 12.33 -2.72 3.24
CA ASP A 150 12.71 -4.12 3.00
C ASP A 150 11.80 -5.10 3.75
N ARG A 151 11.26 -4.67 4.89
CA ARG A 151 10.30 -5.44 5.68
C ARG A 151 8.92 -5.58 5.00
N GLU A 152 8.36 -4.53 4.41
CA GLU A 152 7.10 -4.59 3.66
C GLU A 152 7.25 -5.41 2.37
N LEU A 153 8.44 -5.39 1.77
CA LEU A 153 8.78 -6.21 0.60
C LEU A 153 8.93 -7.69 0.97
N ASP A 154 9.65 -8.01 2.04
CA ASP A 154 9.78 -9.37 2.56
C ASP A 154 8.42 -9.92 3.04
N GLU A 155 7.54 -9.10 3.61
CA GLU A 155 6.16 -9.48 3.98
C GLU A 155 5.27 -9.78 2.77
N ALA A 156 5.52 -9.12 1.63
CA ALA A 156 4.84 -9.37 0.36
C ALA A 156 5.33 -10.67 -0.30
N LEU A 157 6.62 -10.99 -0.18
CA LEU A 157 7.26 -12.11 -0.87
C LEU A 157 7.36 -13.40 -0.04
N ASP A 158 7.32 -13.34 1.30
CA ASP A 158 7.42 -14.51 2.20
C ASP A 158 6.10 -14.79 2.96
N PRO A 159 5.36 -15.85 2.58
CA PRO A 159 4.14 -16.28 3.27
C PRO A 159 4.33 -16.65 4.75
N GLN A 160 5.49 -17.19 5.15
CA GLN A 160 5.80 -17.57 6.53
C GLN A 160 6.11 -16.36 7.39
N LEU A 161 6.84 -15.39 6.85
CA LEU A 161 7.10 -14.13 7.56
C LEU A 161 5.78 -13.40 7.83
N ARG A 162 4.89 -13.32 6.84
CA ARG A 162 3.54 -12.76 6.98
C ARG A 162 2.72 -13.45 8.08
N ALA A 163 2.75 -14.78 8.13
CA ALA A 163 2.04 -15.55 9.14
C ALA A 163 2.59 -15.32 10.56
N SER A 164 3.93 -15.33 10.71
CA SER A 164 4.59 -15.11 12.01
C SER A 164 4.27 -13.73 12.59
N GLN A 165 4.22 -12.72 11.74
CA GLN A 165 3.95 -11.34 12.13
C GLN A 165 2.47 -11.09 12.40
N ALA A 166 1.55 -11.70 11.64
CA ALA A 166 0.12 -11.67 11.96
C ALA A 166 -0.16 -12.27 13.35
N VAL A 167 0.56 -13.32 13.73
CA VAL A 167 0.50 -13.92 15.06
C VAL A 167 1.11 -12.99 16.12
N ALA A 168 2.26 -12.38 15.84
CA ALA A 168 2.91 -11.43 16.75
C ALA A 168 2.06 -10.17 16.99
N ALA A 169 1.46 -9.59 15.94
CA ALA A 169 0.59 -8.43 16.03
C ALA A 169 -0.68 -8.73 16.85
N ARG A 170 -1.24 -9.94 16.73
CA ARG A 170 -2.35 -10.41 17.59
C ARG A 170 -1.94 -10.53 19.05
N ARG A 171 -0.73 -11.03 19.33
CA ARG A 171 -0.19 -11.12 20.70
C ARG A 171 0.07 -9.75 21.32
N VAL A 172 0.64 -8.82 20.56
CA VAL A 172 0.87 -7.44 21.00
C VAL A 172 -0.45 -6.74 21.26
N LYS A 173 -1.45 -6.89 20.39
CA LYS A 173 -2.79 -6.32 20.58
C LYS A 173 -3.49 -6.90 21.82
N ALA A 174 -3.32 -8.19 22.11
CA ALA A 174 -3.83 -8.82 23.33
C ALA A 174 -3.11 -8.35 24.61
N VAL A 175 -1.84 -7.94 24.52
CA VAL A 175 -1.06 -7.37 25.65
C VAL A 175 -1.41 -5.89 25.89
N LEU A 176 -1.87 -5.17 24.85
CA LEU A 176 -2.25 -3.76 24.92
C LEU A 176 -3.71 -3.50 25.31
N GLU A 177 -4.55 -4.53 25.44
CA GLU A 177 -5.87 -4.40 26.07
C GLU A 177 -5.71 -4.33 27.61
N PRO A 178 -6.26 -3.32 28.31
CA PRO A 178 -5.79 -2.97 29.64
C PRO A 178 -6.36 -3.88 30.73
N GLN A 179 -5.49 -4.67 31.36
CA GLN A 179 -5.67 -5.01 32.77
C GLN A 179 -5.05 -3.91 33.62
N THR A 180 -5.94 -3.14 34.24
CA THR A 180 -5.63 -2.04 35.16
C THR A 180 -4.72 -2.51 36.30
N LYS A 181 -3.44 -2.11 36.30
CA LYS A 181 -2.75 -1.64 37.53
C LYS A 181 -1.38 -1.03 37.25
N ARG A 182 -1.22 0.12 37.90
CA ARG A 182 -0.11 1.06 38.03
C ARG A 182 1.22 0.40 38.48
N ALA A 183 2.32 0.66 37.79
CA ALA A 183 3.68 0.82 38.36
C ALA A 183 4.71 1.30 37.30
N GLU A 184 5.12 2.56 37.46
CA GLU A 184 6.45 3.22 37.32
C GLU A 184 7.49 2.94 36.21
N PRO A 185 8.35 3.95 35.90
CA PRO A 185 8.91 4.19 34.57
C PRO A 185 10.43 3.99 34.52
N ASP A 186 10.90 2.78 34.25
CA ASP A 186 12.35 2.55 34.04
C ASP A 186 12.67 1.71 32.79
N ALA A 187 11.67 1.30 32.02
CA ALA A 187 11.85 0.43 30.84
C ALA A 187 11.93 1.18 29.49
N ALA A 188 11.78 2.51 29.48
CA ALA A 188 11.58 3.27 28.24
C ALA A 188 12.88 3.51 27.42
N LEU A 189 14.07 3.22 27.97
CA LEU A 189 15.34 3.54 27.30
C LEU A 189 16.01 2.37 26.54
N SER A 190 15.51 1.14 26.68
CA SER A 190 16.16 -0.07 26.12
C SER A 190 15.58 -0.54 24.76
N LEU A 191 14.32 -0.23 24.46
CA LEU A 191 13.66 -0.66 23.21
C LEU A 191 14.04 0.19 21.99
N SER A 192 14.35 1.47 22.18
CA SER A 192 14.73 2.40 21.11
C SER A 192 16.12 2.10 20.51
N GLN A 193 16.99 1.41 21.26
CA GLN A 193 18.31 1.02 20.77
C GLN A 193 18.28 -0.27 19.93
N SER A 194 17.30 -1.15 20.15
CA SER A 194 17.22 -2.45 19.47
C SER A 194 16.54 -2.42 18.08
N LEU A 195 15.97 -1.28 17.66
CA LEU A 195 15.22 -1.12 16.40
C LEU A 195 16.04 -0.55 15.22
N THR A 196 17.36 -0.41 15.35
CA THR A 196 18.22 0.30 14.38
C THR A 196 19.27 -0.59 13.68
N ALA A 197 18.97 -1.88 13.49
CA ALA A 197 19.92 -2.86 12.93
C ALA A 197 19.53 -3.42 11.55
N GLY A 198 19.01 -2.57 10.65
CA GLY A 198 18.79 -2.87 9.23
C GLY A 198 19.43 -1.79 8.35
N ASP A 199 20.15 -2.18 7.31
CA ASP A 199 21.04 -1.30 6.55
C ASP A 199 20.28 -0.60 5.39
N GLU A 200 20.09 0.71 5.53
CA GLU A 200 19.29 1.58 4.64
C GLU A 200 19.79 1.57 3.17
N LEU A 201 18.90 1.56 2.18
CA LEU A 201 19.24 1.68 0.75
C LEU A 201 19.09 3.12 0.24
N LEU A 202 20.05 3.56 -0.57
CA LEU A 202 20.13 4.90 -1.16
C LEU A 202 19.89 4.85 -2.67
N THR A 203 19.00 5.70 -3.16
CA THR A 203 18.86 5.99 -4.59
C THR A 203 20.02 6.86 -5.08
N LEU A 204 20.23 6.88 -6.40
CA LEU A 204 21.28 7.71 -7.00
C LEU A 204 21.25 9.19 -6.52
N PRO A 205 20.11 9.91 -6.51
CA PRO A 205 20.08 11.29 -5.98
C PRO A 205 20.49 11.40 -4.50
N GLN A 206 20.17 10.39 -3.68
CA GLN A 206 20.57 10.36 -2.28
C GLN A 206 22.06 10.08 -2.11
N VAL A 207 22.63 9.18 -2.92
CA VAL A 207 24.08 8.97 -2.97
C VAL A 207 24.77 10.27 -3.38
N GLU A 208 24.29 10.95 -4.43
CA GLU A 208 24.82 12.26 -4.85
C GLU A 208 24.75 13.30 -3.72
N ALA A 209 23.62 13.36 -3.00
CA ALA A 209 23.43 14.29 -1.89
C ALA A 209 24.34 13.97 -0.70
N LEU A 210 24.59 12.68 -0.44
CA LEU A 210 25.37 12.18 0.70
C LEU A 210 26.87 12.39 0.48
N ILE A 211 27.40 12.05 -0.69
CA ILE A 211 28.85 12.12 -0.96
C ILE A 211 29.25 13.36 -1.78
N LYS A 212 28.28 14.21 -2.14
CA LYS A 212 28.45 15.46 -2.93
C LYS A 212 29.14 15.23 -4.28
N LEU A 213 28.93 14.06 -4.89
CA LEU A 213 29.38 13.75 -6.25
C LEU A 213 28.19 13.69 -7.19
N LYS A 214 28.44 13.96 -8.47
CA LYS A 214 27.43 13.82 -9.53
C LYS A 214 27.42 12.41 -10.11
N ARG A 215 26.30 12.02 -10.69
CA ARG A 215 26.02 10.71 -11.29
C ARG A 215 27.17 10.15 -12.12
N SER A 216 27.68 10.93 -13.07
CA SER A 216 28.76 10.49 -13.97
C SER A 216 30.04 10.13 -13.20
N SER A 217 30.33 10.86 -12.12
CA SER A 217 31.48 10.59 -11.24
C SER A 217 31.26 9.35 -10.36
N ILE A 218 30.02 9.06 -9.96
CA ILE A 218 29.68 7.85 -9.21
C ILE A 218 29.91 6.61 -10.07
N TYR A 219 29.37 6.59 -11.29
CA TYR A 219 29.57 5.46 -12.21
C TYR A 219 31.04 5.26 -12.61
N ALA A 220 31.78 6.35 -12.86
CA ALA A 220 33.22 6.26 -13.12
C ALA A 220 33.98 5.64 -11.93
N LYS A 221 33.59 5.97 -10.69
CA LYS A 221 34.23 5.43 -9.47
C LYS A 221 33.86 3.97 -9.18
N ILE A 222 32.72 3.49 -9.66
CA ILE A 222 32.38 2.06 -9.61
C ILE A 222 33.40 1.27 -10.43
N GLU A 223 33.80 1.80 -11.59
CA GLU A 223 34.77 1.15 -12.47
C GLU A 223 36.22 1.34 -12.01
N SER A 224 36.56 2.51 -11.43
CA SER A 224 37.96 2.89 -11.20
C SER A 224 38.45 2.89 -9.75
N ASP A 225 37.56 3.03 -8.76
CA ASP A 225 37.95 3.44 -7.39
C ASP A 225 37.29 2.56 -6.29
N GLY A 226 36.71 1.43 -6.70
CA GLY A 226 36.08 0.45 -5.82
C GLY A 226 34.81 0.97 -5.14
N PHE A 227 34.11 1.93 -5.75
CA PHE A 227 32.82 2.38 -5.22
C PHE A 227 31.82 1.22 -5.20
N PRO A 228 30.95 1.09 -4.17
CA PRO A 228 30.01 -0.02 -4.08
C PRO A 228 29.16 -0.18 -5.35
N GLN A 229 28.96 -1.43 -5.79
CA GLN A 229 28.09 -1.70 -6.94
C GLN A 229 26.63 -1.37 -6.62
N ASN A 230 25.90 -0.96 -7.65
CA ASN A 230 24.46 -0.76 -7.53
C ASN A 230 23.71 -2.08 -7.58
N ILE A 231 22.55 -2.08 -6.93
CA ILE A 231 21.54 -3.13 -6.99
C ILE A 231 20.41 -2.61 -7.87
N LEU A 232 19.93 -3.42 -8.82
CA LEU A 232 18.83 -3.06 -9.70
C LEU A 232 17.50 -3.54 -9.12
N LEU A 233 16.62 -2.60 -8.76
CA LEU A 233 15.26 -2.86 -8.28
C LEU A 233 14.26 -2.20 -9.24
N GLY A 234 13.51 -2.99 -10.01
CA GLY A 234 12.52 -2.48 -10.97
C GLY A 234 13.09 -1.46 -11.97
N GLY A 235 14.32 -1.68 -12.45
CA GLY A 235 15.01 -0.76 -13.36
C GLY A 235 15.65 0.47 -12.71
N ARG A 236 15.56 0.63 -11.38
CA ARG A 236 16.23 1.70 -10.62
C ARG A 236 17.49 1.18 -9.93
N ALA A 237 18.58 1.95 -10.02
CA ALA A 237 19.84 1.65 -9.35
C ALA A 237 19.84 2.19 -7.89
N VAL A 238 20.14 1.33 -6.93
CA VAL A 238 20.24 1.66 -5.49
C VAL A 238 21.53 1.13 -4.86
N TRP A 239 21.95 1.68 -3.72
CA TRP A 239 23.17 1.32 -3.00
C TRP A 239 22.91 1.11 -1.51
N LYS A 240 23.63 0.18 -0.86
CA LYS A 240 23.61 0.06 0.60
C LYS A 240 24.29 1.26 1.25
N LYS A 241 23.62 1.91 2.21
CA LYS A 241 24.15 3.07 2.93
C LYS A 241 25.39 2.72 3.73
N SER A 242 25.44 1.59 4.44
CA SER A 242 26.67 1.18 5.13
C SER A 242 27.83 0.99 4.15
N ALA A 243 27.59 0.43 2.97
CA ALA A 243 28.64 0.21 1.97
C ALA A 243 29.17 1.55 1.43
N VAL A 244 28.29 2.51 1.17
CA VAL A 244 28.68 3.87 0.73
C VAL A 244 29.44 4.59 1.85
N LEU A 245 28.99 4.50 3.09
CA LEU A 245 29.65 5.13 4.24
C LEU A 245 31.01 4.49 4.56
N ALA A 246 31.10 3.15 4.51
CA ALA A 246 32.36 2.42 4.69
C ALA A 246 33.38 2.79 3.61
N TRP A 247 32.93 2.94 2.36
CA TRP A 247 33.79 3.44 1.29
C TRP A 247 34.25 4.88 1.53
N VAL A 248 33.37 5.78 1.99
CA VAL A 248 33.74 7.16 2.35
C VAL A 248 34.78 7.17 3.46
N GLU A 249 34.60 6.36 4.50
CA GLU A 249 35.53 6.24 5.62
C GLU A 249 36.89 5.68 5.18
N GLU A 250 36.90 4.67 4.31
CA GLU A 250 38.13 4.14 3.71
C GLU A 250 38.89 5.21 2.92
N LYS A 251 38.19 6.01 2.10
CA LYS A 251 38.82 7.10 1.33
C LYS A 251 39.27 8.25 2.23
N ALA A 252 38.52 8.57 3.28
CA ALA A 252 38.92 9.58 4.26
C ALA A 252 40.18 9.15 5.03
N ALA A 253 40.32 7.86 5.36
CA ALA A 253 41.51 7.31 5.99
C ALA A 253 42.73 7.35 5.06
N ARG A 254 42.54 7.06 3.76
CA ARG A 254 43.62 7.15 2.75
C ARG A 254 43.99 8.59 2.37
N GLY A 255 43.05 9.53 2.44
CA GLY A 255 43.24 10.94 2.11
C GLY A 255 43.88 11.77 3.23
N ARG A 256 43.94 11.24 4.46
CA ARG A 256 44.62 11.87 5.59
C ARG A 256 46.12 11.65 5.44
N LYS A 257 46.81 12.52 4.69
CA LYS A 257 48.27 12.61 4.74
C LYS A 257 48.70 12.79 6.20
N PRO A 258 49.69 12.05 6.71
CA PRO A 258 50.28 12.36 8.00
C PRO A 258 50.81 13.80 7.91
N ILE A 259 50.40 14.64 8.84
CA ILE A 259 51.11 15.88 9.12
C ILE A 259 52.32 15.43 9.95
N ASP A 260 53.48 15.34 9.29
CA ASP A 260 54.77 15.46 9.97
C ASP A 260 54.93 16.89 10.53
#